data_AF-A0AA88Q7X8-F1
#
_entry.id   AF-A0AA88Q7X8-F1
#
_cell.length_a   1.000
_cell.length_b   1.000
_cell.length_c   1.000
_cell.angle_alpha   90.00
_cell.angle_beta   90.00
_cell.angle_gamma   90.00
#
_symmetry.space_group_name_H-M   'P 1'
#
loop_
_entity.id
_entity.type
_entity.pdbx_description
1 polymer ?
#
loop_
_entity_poly.entity_id
_entity_poly.type
_entity_poly.pdbx_seq_one_letter_code
_entity_poly.pdbx_strand_id
1 'polypeptide(L)'
;MDEEPERAKRWEGGYERTWEVLKEDESGSLKATVEDILFQAKRKRVFESHGQVRLGMMRHLFVIVDSSRSMEDQDLKPNRLTSTLKLMEYFVEEYFDQNPISQIGIITTKNKRAEKLTDLAGNPKKHIAALKKAVDSTCVGEPSLYNSLNLAMQTLKHMPAHTSKEILVIFSSLTTCDPANIYELIKTLNSLKIRVSVIGLSAEVRVCTILTRETGGSYNVILDESHFKELLTLHVKPPPASSSSECSLIRMGFPQHVIASMSDQDAKPSFSMSHLDSAGEPGLTLGGYYCPQCRAKYTELPVECKVCGLTLVSAPHLARSFHHLFPLEAFQETPLEEYDGEKFCEACQEELKDKSVFTCLACKKVFCVECDLFIHDTLHCCPGCMQTDRTS
;
A
#
# COMPACT_ATOMS: atom_id res chain seq x y z
N MET A 1 66.29 -4.27 32.61
CA MET A 1 65.28 -3.26 32.96
C MET A 1 64.15 -3.55 32.00
N ASP A 2 63.27 -4.45 32.43
CA ASP A 2 62.17 -4.96 31.61
C ASP A 2 61.09 -3.88 31.53
N GLU A 3 60.80 -3.42 30.32
CA GLU A 3 59.66 -2.55 30.05
C GLU A 3 58.39 -3.42 29.99
N GLU A 4 57.53 -3.30 31.00
CA GLU A 4 56.18 -3.86 30.94
C GLU A 4 55.40 -3.21 29.79
N PRO A 5 54.73 -3.98 28.92
CA PRO A 5 53.86 -3.39 27.90
C PRO A 5 52.69 -2.69 28.59
N GLU A 6 52.47 -1.42 28.24
CA GLU A 6 51.33 -0.63 28.70
C GLU A 6 50.04 -1.43 28.49
N ARG A 7 49.37 -1.76 29.60
CA ARG A 7 48.14 -2.55 29.60
C ARG A 7 47.03 -1.68 28.98
N ALA A 8 46.85 -1.81 27.67
CA ALA A 8 45.77 -1.18 26.90
C ALA A 8 44.45 -1.33 27.66
N LYS A 9 43.68 -0.24 27.75
CA LYS A 9 42.47 -0.21 28.57
C LYS A 9 41.49 -1.24 28.00
N ARG A 10 40.71 -1.93 28.85
CA ARG A 10 39.79 -3.02 28.45
C ARG A 10 38.84 -2.70 27.27
N TRP A 11 38.56 -1.44 26.98
CA TRP A 11 37.75 -1.02 25.83
C TRP A 11 38.54 -0.95 24.51
N GLU A 12 39.88 -0.89 24.55
CA GLU A 12 40.76 -1.02 23.37
C GLU A 12 40.90 -2.48 22.93
N GLY A 13 40.89 -3.45 23.86
CA GLY A 13 40.93 -4.88 23.53
C GLY A 13 39.56 -5.52 23.27
N GLY A 14 38.47 -4.98 23.84
CA GLY A 14 37.10 -5.47 23.60
C GLY A 14 36.45 -4.94 22.32
N TYR A 15 37.04 -3.91 21.71
CA TYR A 15 36.69 -3.40 20.39
C TYR A 15 37.49 -4.11 19.28
N GLU A 16 38.10 -5.26 19.58
CA GLU A 16 38.59 -6.15 18.53
C GLU A 16 37.39 -6.85 17.86
N ARG A 17 36.88 -6.15 16.84
CA ARG A 17 36.38 -6.69 15.58
C ARG A 17 35.11 -7.54 15.63
N THR A 18 33.97 -6.90 15.91
CA THR A 18 32.65 -7.41 15.50
C THR A 18 32.57 -7.77 14.00
N TRP A 19 33.42 -7.18 13.17
CA TRP A 19 33.57 -7.50 11.75
C TRP A 19 34.33 -8.82 11.46
N GLU A 20 35.05 -9.42 12.41
CA GLU A 20 35.65 -10.76 12.21
C GLU A 20 34.62 -11.90 12.27
N VAL A 21 33.46 -11.65 12.87
CA VAL A 21 32.34 -12.61 12.92
C VAL A 21 31.52 -12.59 11.63
N LEU A 22 31.57 -11.50 10.86
CA LEU A 22 30.99 -11.42 9.53
C LEU A 22 31.89 -12.20 8.55
N LYS A 23 31.58 -13.48 8.35
CA LYS A 23 32.18 -14.28 7.28
C LYS A 23 31.71 -13.74 5.93
N GLU A 24 32.68 -13.34 5.12
CA GLU A 24 32.46 -13.09 3.70
C GLU A 24 32.26 -14.42 2.95
N ASP A 25 31.40 -14.41 1.94
CA ASP A 25 31.27 -15.53 1.00
C ASP A 25 32.56 -15.68 0.15
N GLU A 26 32.71 -16.77 -0.61
CA GLU A 26 33.89 -17.02 -1.50
C GLU A 26 34.19 -15.88 -2.51
N SER A 27 33.23 -14.97 -2.71
CA SER A 27 33.34 -13.78 -3.57
C SER A 27 33.67 -12.47 -2.83
N GLY A 28 33.85 -12.51 -1.50
CA GLY A 28 34.15 -11.32 -0.69
C GLY A 28 32.95 -10.38 -0.47
N SER A 29 31.72 -10.86 -0.63
CA SER A 29 30.50 -10.04 -0.48
C SER A 29 29.63 -10.51 0.69
N LEU A 30 29.01 -9.57 1.39
CA LEU A 30 28.06 -9.83 2.50
C LEU A 30 26.59 -9.82 2.05
N LYS A 31 26.34 -9.64 0.74
CA LYS A 31 24.99 -9.39 0.20
C LYS A 31 24.07 -10.61 0.24
N ALA A 32 24.60 -11.82 0.05
CA ALA A 32 23.79 -13.04 -0.03
C ALA A 32 23.00 -13.31 1.27
N THR A 33 23.63 -13.11 2.43
CA THR A 33 22.96 -13.30 3.74
C THR A 33 21.78 -12.35 3.96
N VAL A 34 21.88 -11.11 3.47
CA VAL A 34 20.80 -10.11 3.60
C VAL A 34 19.65 -10.44 2.66
N GLU A 35 19.96 -10.89 1.45
CA GLU A 35 18.97 -11.34 0.46
C GLU A 35 18.19 -12.57 0.95
N ASP A 36 18.87 -13.52 1.59
CA ASP A 36 18.23 -14.71 2.20
C ASP A 36 17.26 -14.32 3.34
N ILE A 37 17.63 -13.39 4.22
CA ILE A 37 16.76 -12.89 5.29
C ILE A 37 15.52 -12.20 4.69
N LEU A 38 15.74 -11.38 3.66
CA LEU A 38 14.67 -10.65 2.99
C LEU A 38 13.73 -11.60 2.23
N PHE A 39 14.28 -12.65 1.63
CA PHE A 39 13.54 -13.72 1.00
C PHE A 39 12.65 -14.48 2.00
N GLN A 40 13.21 -14.89 3.14
CA GLN A 40 12.45 -15.55 4.21
C GLN A 40 11.34 -14.65 4.77
N ALA A 41 11.60 -13.34 4.90
CA ALA A 41 10.59 -12.37 5.35
C ALA A 41 9.45 -12.21 4.33
N LYS A 42 9.77 -12.09 3.03
CA LYS A 42 8.76 -12.08 1.96
C LYS A 42 7.91 -13.34 1.97
N ARG A 43 8.53 -14.50 2.13
CA ARG A 43 7.83 -15.79 2.16
C ARG A 43 6.91 -15.94 3.36
N LYS A 44 7.34 -15.57 4.57
CA LYS A 44 6.47 -15.58 5.77
C LYS A 44 5.18 -14.80 5.54
N ARG A 45 5.23 -13.69 4.78
CA ARG A 45 4.04 -12.90 4.43
C ARG A 45 3.12 -13.57 3.45
N VAL A 46 3.66 -14.31 2.48
CA VAL A 46 2.84 -15.16 1.61
C VAL A 46 2.06 -16.08 2.55
N PHE A 47 2.70 -16.89 3.39
CA PHE A 47 2.01 -17.80 4.32
C PHE A 47 1.01 -17.11 5.27
N GLU A 48 1.33 -15.96 5.86
CA GLU A 48 0.46 -15.26 6.82
C GLU A 48 -0.77 -14.60 6.17
N SER A 49 -0.75 -14.32 4.86
CA SER A 49 -1.82 -13.60 4.16
C SER A 49 -2.95 -14.49 3.62
N HIS A 50 -2.81 -15.82 3.62
CA HIS A 50 -3.76 -16.75 2.97
C HIS A 50 -4.89 -17.22 3.89
N GLY A 51 -5.66 -16.26 4.41
CA GLY A 51 -6.99 -16.56 4.93
C GLY A 51 -8.04 -16.34 3.83
N GLN A 52 -8.84 -17.34 3.49
CA GLN A 52 -10.02 -17.14 2.64
C GLN A 52 -11.11 -16.44 3.47
N VAL A 53 -10.95 -15.12 3.59
CA VAL A 53 -11.75 -14.26 4.46
C VAL A 53 -12.46 -13.20 3.63
N ARG A 54 -13.54 -12.66 4.16
CA ARG A 54 -14.25 -11.55 3.51
C ARG A 54 -13.34 -10.33 3.49
N LEU A 55 -13.20 -9.68 2.33
CA LEU A 55 -12.36 -8.50 2.15
C LEU A 55 -13.20 -7.25 1.92
N GLY A 56 -12.75 -6.11 2.44
CA GLY A 56 -13.34 -4.80 2.15
C GLY A 56 -12.85 -4.27 0.80
N MET A 57 -13.58 -4.53 -0.28
CA MET A 57 -13.10 -4.18 -1.64
C MET A 57 -13.24 -2.70 -1.99
N MET A 58 -14.33 -2.07 -1.57
CA MET A 58 -14.52 -0.61 -1.72
C MET A 58 -13.94 0.09 -0.51
N ARG A 59 -12.77 0.70 -0.69
CA ARG A 59 -12.02 1.32 0.40
C ARG A 59 -12.01 2.83 0.27
N HIS A 60 -12.28 3.50 1.38
CA HIS A 60 -12.04 4.93 1.54
C HIS A 60 -10.90 5.11 2.54
N LEU A 61 -9.71 5.38 2.00
CA LEU A 61 -8.48 5.52 2.78
C LEU A 61 -8.13 7.00 2.95
N PHE A 62 -7.99 7.44 4.20
CA PHE A 62 -7.34 8.71 4.50
C PHE A 62 -5.90 8.47 4.94
N VAL A 63 -4.95 9.07 4.22
CA VAL A 63 -3.54 9.08 4.60
C VAL A 63 -3.25 10.38 5.35
N ILE A 64 -2.83 10.27 6.60
CA ILE A 64 -2.40 11.40 7.43
C ILE A 64 -0.87 11.38 7.48
N VAL A 65 -0.24 12.41 6.95
CA VAL A 65 1.22 12.59 6.98
C VAL A 65 1.58 13.62 8.03
N ASP A 66 2.44 13.22 8.97
CA ASP A 66 3.05 14.16 9.92
C ASP A 66 4.06 15.07 9.19
N SER A 67 3.94 16.38 9.36
CA SER A 67 4.87 17.40 8.81
C SER A 67 5.39 18.32 9.93
N SER A 68 5.69 17.70 11.07
CA SER A 68 6.35 18.29 12.24
C SER A 68 7.86 18.40 12.09
N ARG A 69 8.51 19.08 13.03
CA ARG A 69 9.97 19.27 13.08
C ARG A 69 10.75 17.95 13.04
N SER A 70 10.20 16.87 13.58
CA SER A 70 10.85 15.54 13.56
C SER A 70 11.04 14.98 12.14
N MET A 71 10.37 15.54 11.13
CA MET A 71 10.54 15.15 9.73
C MET A 71 11.77 15.75 9.04
N GLU A 72 12.43 16.73 9.66
CA GLU A 72 13.67 17.33 9.14
C GLU A 72 14.90 16.44 9.41
N ASP A 73 14.75 15.46 10.29
CA ASP A 73 15.81 14.54 10.67
C ASP A 73 16.24 13.62 9.50
N GLN A 74 17.48 13.15 9.56
CA GLN A 74 18.18 12.48 8.46
C GLN A 74 18.27 10.95 8.60
N ASP A 75 17.46 10.33 9.47
CA ASP A 75 17.37 8.87 9.60
C ASP A 75 17.12 8.17 8.25
N LEU A 76 16.24 8.76 7.44
CA LEU A 76 16.01 8.37 6.06
C LEU A 76 16.58 9.44 5.14
N LYS A 77 17.31 9.02 4.10
CA LYS A 77 17.99 9.95 3.19
C LYS A 77 17.02 10.50 2.12
N PRO A 78 17.07 11.80 1.78
CA PRO A 78 17.85 12.86 2.42
C PRO A 78 17.23 13.39 3.74
N ASN A 79 15.90 13.31 3.87
CA ASN A 79 15.14 13.71 5.05
C ASN A 79 13.98 12.74 5.21
N ARG A 80 13.47 12.55 6.44
CA ARG A 80 12.29 11.71 6.69
C ARG A 80 11.07 12.14 5.85
N LEU A 81 10.82 13.45 5.70
CA LEU A 81 9.71 13.93 4.86
C LEU A 81 9.88 13.49 3.40
N THR A 82 11.03 13.78 2.80
CA THR A 82 11.30 13.53 1.37
C THR A 82 11.21 12.03 1.06
N SER A 83 11.81 11.19 1.91
CA SER A 83 11.73 9.73 1.77
C SER A 83 10.28 9.25 1.91
N THR A 84 9.54 9.76 2.90
CA THR A 84 8.12 9.43 3.11
C THR A 84 7.26 9.81 1.90
N LEU A 85 7.39 11.05 1.39
CA LEU A 85 6.59 11.52 0.26
C LEU A 85 6.90 10.75 -1.03
N LYS A 86 8.16 10.38 -1.25
CA LYS A 86 8.56 9.54 -2.40
C LYS A 86 7.98 8.13 -2.31
N LEU A 87 8.02 7.51 -1.14
CA LEU A 87 7.37 6.22 -0.91
C LEU A 87 5.84 6.32 -0.97
N MET A 88 5.27 7.48 -0.62
CA MET A 88 3.83 7.74 -0.79
C MET A 88 3.42 7.88 -2.25
N GLU A 89 4.26 8.48 -3.10
CA GLU A 89 4.02 8.52 -4.55
C GLU A 89 3.92 7.09 -5.11
N TYR A 90 4.89 6.24 -4.76
CA TYR A 90 4.88 4.82 -5.12
C TYR A 90 3.66 4.07 -4.55
N PHE A 91 3.33 4.29 -3.28
CA PHE A 91 2.16 3.69 -2.63
C PHE A 91 0.86 4.08 -3.33
N VAL A 92 0.70 5.35 -3.73
CA VAL A 92 -0.51 5.81 -4.44
C VAL A 92 -0.64 5.11 -5.79
N GLU A 93 0.44 5.00 -6.55
CA GLU A 93 0.44 4.28 -7.84
C GLU A 93 0.09 2.80 -7.67
N GLU A 94 0.77 2.10 -6.76
CA GLU A 94 0.54 0.68 -6.49
C GLU A 94 -0.86 0.43 -5.90
N TYR A 95 -1.34 1.33 -5.03
CA TYR A 95 -2.67 1.24 -4.44
C TYR A 95 -3.78 1.32 -5.48
N PHE A 96 -3.69 2.27 -6.42
CA PHE A 96 -4.69 2.42 -7.48
C PHE A 96 -4.57 1.34 -8.57
N ASP A 97 -3.39 0.73 -8.74
CA ASP A 97 -3.24 -0.40 -9.66
C ASP A 97 -3.95 -1.65 -9.13
N GLN A 98 -3.76 -1.97 -7.84
CA GLN A 98 -4.39 -3.13 -7.19
C GLN A 98 -5.86 -2.90 -6.81
N ASN A 99 -6.19 -1.68 -6.37
CA ASN A 99 -7.52 -1.30 -5.88
C ASN A 99 -8.11 -0.11 -6.67
N PRO A 100 -8.46 -0.26 -7.95
CA PRO A 100 -8.91 0.85 -8.79
C PRO A 100 -10.21 1.49 -8.29
N ILE A 101 -11.11 0.73 -7.67
CA ILE A 101 -12.41 1.24 -7.18
C ILE A 101 -12.33 2.02 -5.86
N SER A 102 -11.16 2.02 -5.22
CA SER A 102 -10.96 2.68 -3.93
C SER A 102 -10.66 4.17 -4.12
N GLN A 103 -10.75 4.94 -3.03
CA GLN A 103 -10.45 6.36 -3.02
C GLN A 103 -9.45 6.70 -1.92
N ILE A 104 -8.54 7.64 -2.21
CA ILE A 104 -7.56 8.15 -1.26
C ILE A 104 -7.83 9.63 -0.98
N GLY A 105 -7.72 10.03 0.27
CA GLY A 105 -7.63 11.44 0.69
C GLY A 105 -6.34 11.66 1.47
N ILE A 106 -5.65 12.78 1.24
CA ILE A 106 -4.37 13.07 1.92
C ILE A 106 -4.54 14.28 2.82
N ILE A 107 -4.18 14.12 4.09
CA ILE A 107 -4.16 15.15 5.12
C ILE A 107 -2.72 15.30 5.61
N THR A 108 -2.25 16.53 5.75
CA THR A 108 -0.99 16.83 6.42
C THR A 108 -1.27 17.41 7.80
N THR A 109 -0.39 17.12 8.75
CA THR A 109 -0.45 17.68 10.09
C THR A 109 0.76 18.58 10.31
N LYS A 110 0.53 19.88 10.46
CA LYS A 110 1.58 20.90 10.62
C LYS A 110 1.15 21.93 11.65
N ASN A 111 2.08 22.36 12.50
CA ASN A 111 1.86 23.41 13.49
C ASN A 111 0.56 23.25 14.32
N LYS A 112 0.34 22.05 14.87
CA LYS A 112 -0.80 21.67 15.71
C LYS A 112 -2.16 21.71 14.99
N ARG A 113 -2.16 21.79 13.66
CA ARG A 113 -3.35 21.83 12.82
C ARG A 113 -3.31 20.71 11.79
N ALA A 114 -4.50 20.33 11.33
CA ALA A 114 -4.69 19.41 10.23
C ALA A 114 -5.12 20.17 8.99
N GLU A 115 -4.42 19.97 7.88
CA GLU A 115 -4.72 20.58 6.60
C GLU A 115 -4.99 19.48 5.58
N LYS A 116 -6.12 19.57 4.88
CA LYS A 116 -6.46 18.63 3.81
C LYS A 116 -5.69 19.02 2.54
N LEU A 117 -4.72 18.21 2.14
CA LEU A 117 -3.96 18.42 0.90
C LEU A 117 -4.76 18.03 -0.33
N THR A 118 -5.42 16.87 -0.28
CA THR A 118 -6.32 16.41 -1.33
C THR A 118 -7.59 15.82 -0.74
N ASP A 119 -8.71 16.17 -1.38
CA ASP A 119 -10.00 15.52 -1.13
C ASP A 119 -9.95 14.03 -1.46
N LEU A 120 -10.88 13.28 -0.85
CA LEU A 120 -11.08 11.88 -1.16
C LEU A 120 -11.46 11.73 -2.64
N ALA A 121 -10.55 11.16 -3.43
CA ALA A 121 -10.71 11.01 -4.87
C ALA A 121 -10.03 9.72 -5.37
N GLY A 122 -10.40 9.31 -6.59
CA GLY A 122 -9.84 8.14 -7.26
C GLY A 122 -8.77 8.46 -8.32
N ASN A 123 -8.29 9.72 -8.39
CA ASN A 123 -7.36 10.13 -9.44
C ASN A 123 -5.91 10.18 -8.92
N PRO A 124 -5.04 9.23 -9.33
CA PRO A 124 -3.65 9.19 -8.86
C PRO A 124 -2.86 10.46 -9.19
N LYS A 125 -3.06 11.04 -10.38
CA LYS A 125 -2.29 12.21 -10.84
C LYS A 125 -2.47 13.41 -9.91
N LYS A 126 -3.69 13.61 -9.40
CA LYS A 126 -4.01 14.72 -8.47
C LYS A 126 -3.27 14.54 -7.14
N HIS A 127 -3.24 13.32 -6.62
CA HIS A 127 -2.55 13.01 -5.38
C HIS A 127 -1.02 13.12 -5.54
N ILE A 128 -0.47 12.58 -6.63
CA ILE A 128 0.98 12.66 -6.93
C ILE A 128 1.42 14.12 -7.09
N ALA A 129 0.65 14.95 -7.81
CA ALA A 129 0.95 16.37 -7.95
C ALA A 129 0.93 17.11 -6.59
N ALA A 130 -0.04 16.78 -5.73
CA ALA A 130 -0.12 17.34 -4.38
C ALA A 130 1.06 16.89 -3.49
N LEU A 131 1.48 15.62 -3.60
CA LEU A 131 2.65 15.09 -2.88
C LEU A 131 3.94 15.77 -3.34
N LYS A 132 4.13 15.95 -4.65
CA LYS A 132 5.28 16.68 -5.21
C LYS A 132 5.33 18.12 -4.73
N LYS A 133 4.19 18.80 -4.67
CA LYS A 133 4.08 20.15 -4.09
C LYS A 133 4.37 20.17 -2.58
N ALA A 134 4.06 19.10 -1.86
CA ALA A 134 4.30 19.01 -0.42
C ALA A 134 5.77 18.81 -0.06
N VAL A 135 6.64 18.40 -0.99
CA VAL A 135 8.09 18.26 -0.78
C VAL A 135 8.73 19.61 -0.40
N ASP A 136 8.28 20.69 -1.03
CA ASP A 136 8.80 22.04 -0.78
C ASP A 136 8.21 22.68 0.50
N SER A 137 7.31 21.99 1.20
CA SER A 137 6.70 22.50 2.43
C SER A 137 7.66 22.38 3.61
N THR A 138 7.83 23.48 4.34
CA THR A 138 8.62 23.51 5.58
C THR A 138 7.96 22.70 6.70
N CYS A 139 8.72 21.85 7.37
CA CYS A 139 8.25 21.04 8.49
C CYS A 139 8.32 21.84 9.80
N VAL A 140 7.22 22.48 10.20
CA VAL A 140 7.23 23.38 11.37
C VAL A 140 6.18 22.99 12.39
N GLY A 141 6.61 23.02 13.66
CA GLY A 141 5.75 22.81 14.82
C GLY A 141 5.60 21.33 15.19
N GLU A 142 4.56 21.06 15.95
CA GLU A 142 4.22 19.74 16.50
C GLU A 142 2.97 19.20 15.79
N PRO A 143 2.78 17.86 15.73
CA PRO A 143 1.59 17.30 15.12
C PRO A 143 0.40 17.31 16.09
N SER A 144 -0.80 17.41 15.53
CA SER A 144 -2.06 17.16 16.23
C SER A 144 -2.81 16.00 15.58
N LEU A 145 -2.86 14.87 16.28
CA LEU A 145 -3.56 13.67 15.82
C LEU A 145 -5.08 13.85 15.93
N TYR A 146 -5.56 14.51 16.98
CA TYR A 146 -6.99 14.78 17.19
C TYR A 146 -7.62 15.55 16.02
N ASN A 147 -6.97 16.64 15.57
CA ASN A 147 -7.49 17.44 14.48
C ASN A 147 -7.54 16.66 13.16
N SER A 148 -6.50 15.87 12.88
CA SER A 148 -6.41 15.07 11.65
C SER A 148 -7.44 13.94 11.63
N LEU A 149 -7.61 13.23 12.75
CA LEU A 149 -8.62 12.19 12.90
C LEU A 149 -10.04 12.78 12.84
N ASN A 150 -10.29 13.93 13.47
CA ASN A 150 -11.60 14.58 13.42
C ASN A 150 -11.96 15.01 11.98
N LEU A 151 -11.01 15.58 11.24
CA LEU A 151 -11.20 15.96 9.84
C LEU A 151 -11.50 14.76 8.93
N ALA A 152 -10.76 13.67 9.10
CA ALA A 152 -11.01 12.42 8.38
C ALA A 152 -12.38 11.82 8.77
N MET A 153 -12.70 11.78 10.07
CA MET A 153 -13.96 11.26 10.60
C MET A 153 -15.17 12.01 10.04
N GLN A 154 -15.12 13.35 9.97
CA GLN A 154 -16.21 14.17 9.41
C GLN A 154 -16.54 13.77 7.97
N THR A 155 -15.52 13.45 7.17
CA THR A 155 -15.72 13.02 5.78
C THR A 155 -16.22 11.57 5.72
N LEU A 156 -15.61 10.65 6.49
CA LEU A 156 -15.95 9.23 6.50
C LEU A 156 -17.32 8.92 7.13
N LYS A 157 -17.85 9.80 7.97
CA LYS A 157 -19.17 9.64 8.59
C LYS A 157 -20.30 9.55 7.56
N HIS A 158 -20.18 10.29 6.45
CA HIS A 158 -21.16 10.32 5.39
C HIS A 158 -21.03 9.17 4.40
N MET A 159 -19.95 8.38 4.49
CA MET A 159 -19.74 7.24 3.59
C MET A 159 -20.65 6.06 3.96
N PRO A 160 -21.16 5.33 2.95
CA PRO A 160 -22.04 4.18 3.17
C PRO A 160 -21.42 3.09 4.05
N ALA A 161 -22.25 2.34 4.77
CA ALA A 161 -21.80 1.30 5.72
C ALA A 161 -21.15 0.07 5.08
N HIS A 162 -21.40 -0.17 3.79
CA HIS A 162 -20.78 -1.27 3.02
C HIS A 162 -19.35 -1.01 2.58
N THR A 163 -18.88 0.24 2.71
CA THR A 163 -17.52 0.65 2.36
C THR A 163 -16.60 0.48 3.55
N SER A 164 -15.35 0.06 3.31
CA SER A 164 -14.35 0.07 4.38
C SER A 164 -13.85 1.50 4.59
N LYS A 165 -13.88 1.93 5.85
CA LYS A 165 -13.46 3.27 6.28
C LYS A 165 -12.12 3.12 6.98
N GLU A 166 -11.06 3.58 6.32
CA GLU A 166 -9.70 3.34 6.75
C GLU A 166 -8.94 4.65 6.91
N ILE A 167 -8.11 4.73 7.94
CA ILE A 167 -7.16 5.83 8.15
C ILE A 167 -5.79 5.22 8.34
N LEU A 168 -4.82 5.67 7.54
CA LEU A 168 -3.40 5.34 7.68
C LEU A 168 -2.64 6.58 8.14
N VAL A 169 -2.04 6.52 9.32
CA VAL A 169 -1.27 7.63 9.89
C VAL A 169 0.21 7.32 9.79
N ILE A 170 0.98 8.19 9.14
CA ILE A 170 2.44 8.16 9.14
C ILE A 170 2.90 9.18 10.17
N PHE A 171 3.37 8.68 11.31
CA PHE A 171 3.67 9.46 12.49
C PHE A 171 5.17 9.47 12.78
N SER A 172 5.78 10.66 12.90
CA SER A 172 7.22 10.78 13.14
C SER A 172 7.55 11.28 14.54
N SER A 173 6.72 12.17 15.08
CA SER A 173 6.96 12.73 16.42
C SER A 173 6.77 11.68 17.52
N LEU A 174 7.39 11.92 18.67
CA LEU A 174 7.15 11.14 19.89
C LEU A 174 5.98 11.67 20.72
N THR A 175 5.63 12.93 20.51
CA THR A 175 4.56 13.64 21.20
C THR A 175 3.47 14.03 20.21
N THR A 176 2.23 14.05 20.70
CA THR A 176 1.10 14.63 19.99
C THR A 176 0.53 15.76 20.82
N CYS A 177 0.23 16.88 20.17
CA CYS A 177 -0.20 18.11 20.84
C CYS A 177 -1.62 18.43 20.41
N ASP A 178 -2.58 17.81 21.12
CA ASP A 178 -3.99 17.87 20.81
C ASP A 178 -4.77 18.82 21.73
N PRO A 179 -5.82 19.49 21.21
CA PRO A 179 -6.61 20.43 22.00
C PRO A 179 -7.63 19.75 22.93
N ALA A 180 -7.96 18.48 22.70
CA ALA A 180 -9.02 17.75 23.38
C ALA A 180 -8.63 16.29 23.66
N ASN A 181 -9.48 15.59 24.42
CA ASN A 181 -9.23 14.21 24.84
C ASN A 181 -9.35 13.23 23.65
N ILE A 182 -8.22 12.67 23.22
CA ILE A 182 -8.19 11.69 22.13
C ILE A 182 -8.91 10.39 22.47
N TYR A 183 -8.97 9.97 23.74
CA TYR A 183 -9.62 8.71 24.13
C TYR A 183 -11.13 8.69 23.87
N GLU A 184 -11.79 9.85 23.97
CA GLU A 184 -13.21 9.99 23.59
C GLU A 184 -13.39 9.89 22.08
N LEU A 185 -12.44 10.43 21.31
CA LEU A 185 -12.43 10.31 19.86
C LEU A 185 -12.23 8.85 19.44
N ILE A 186 -11.35 8.09 20.10
CA ILE A 186 -11.15 6.66 19.81
C ILE A 186 -12.46 5.88 19.98
N LYS A 187 -13.19 6.11 21.08
CA LYS A 187 -14.51 5.49 21.29
C LYS A 187 -15.51 5.86 20.18
N THR A 188 -15.48 7.12 19.76
CA THR A 188 -16.33 7.62 18.66
C THR A 188 -15.98 6.94 17.33
N LEU A 189 -14.69 6.83 16.99
CA LEU A 189 -14.20 6.15 15.78
C LEU A 189 -14.61 4.67 15.76
N ASN A 190 -14.51 3.99 16.90
CA ASN A 190 -14.95 2.60 17.03
C ASN A 190 -16.46 2.47 16.82
N SER A 191 -17.27 3.38 17.36
CA SER A 191 -18.73 3.40 17.13
C SER A 191 -19.10 3.59 15.66
N LEU A 192 -18.28 4.34 14.91
CA LEU A 192 -18.44 4.57 13.47
C LEU A 192 -17.80 3.48 12.60
N LYS A 193 -17.22 2.43 13.21
CA LYS A 193 -16.50 1.34 12.54
C LYS A 193 -15.37 1.83 11.62
N ILE A 194 -14.66 2.87 12.02
CA ILE A 194 -13.51 3.40 11.28
C ILE A 194 -12.24 2.70 11.79
N ARG A 195 -11.53 2.03 10.90
CA ARG A 195 -10.27 1.35 11.20
C ARG A 195 -9.10 2.33 11.07
N VAL A 196 -8.28 2.46 12.11
CA VAL A 196 -7.10 3.34 12.10
C VAL A 196 -5.85 2.50 12.24
N SER A 197 -4.94 2.60 11.28
CA SER A 197 -3.61 1.98 11.30
C SER A 197 -2.54 3.07 11.34
N VAL A 198 -1.44 2.81 12.03
CA VAL A 198 -0.37 3.78 12.23
C VAL A 198 0.95 3.14 11.82
N ILE A 199 1.81 3.92 11.18
CA ILE A 199 3.21 3.59 10.92
C ILE A 199 4.05 4.64 11.64
N GLY A 200 4.81 4.22 12.65
CA GLY A 200 5.75 5.07 13.39
C GLY A 200 7.13 5.06 12.73
N LEU A 201 7.77 6.22 12.57
CA LEU A 201 9.10 6.30 11.93
C LEU A 201 10.26 5.85 12.82
N SER A 202 10.20 6.06 14.13
CA SER A 202 11.34 5.76 15.00
C SER A 202 10.95 5.01 16.28
N ALA A 203 9.83 5.38 16.90
CA ALA A 203 9.44 4.80 18.17
C ALA A 203 7.94 4.50 18.22
N GLU A 204 7.62 3.61 19.16
CA GLU A 204 6.25 3.30 19.55
C GLU A 204 5.70 4.37 20.50
N VAL A 205 4.57 4.96 20.13
CA VAL A 205 3.83 5.92 20.96
C VAL A 205 2.60 5.23 21.54
N ARG A 206 2.54 5.16 22.87
CA ARG A 206 1.51 4.41 23.60
C ARG A 206 0.07 4.77 23.20
N VAL A 207 -0.21 6.05 22.95
CA VAL A 207 -1.53 6.53 22.53
C VAL A 207 -1.92 5.93 21.18
N CYS A 208 -0.99 5.88 20.23
CA CYS A 208 -1.18 5.27 18.91
C CYS A 208 -1.39 3.74 19.01
N THR A 209 -0.69 3.07 19.93
CA THR A 209 -0.89 1.64 20.20
C THR A 209 -2.31 1.36 20.73
N ILE A 210 -2.83 2.21 21.62
CA ILE A 210 -4.20 2.07 22.14
C ILE A 210 -5.22 2.34 21.01
N LEU A 211 -5.01 3.41 20.22
CA LEU A 211 -5.86 3.78 19.10
C LEU A 211 -6.00 2.64 18.07
N THR A 212 -4.89 2.05 17.64
CA THR A 212 -4.89 0.95 16.66
C THR A 212 -5.53 -0.31 17.22
N ARG A 213 -5.23 -0.66 18.49
CA ARG A 213 -5.82 -1.83 19.17
C ARG A 213 -7.33 -1.70 19.34
N GLU A 214 -7.84 -0.52 19.72
CA GLU A 214 -9.28 -0.30 19.90
C GLU A 214 -10.05 -0.22 18.59
N THR A 215 -9.44 0.27 17.52
CA THR A 215 -10.08 0.39 16.19
C THR A 215 -9.87 -0.84 15.29
N GLY A 216 -9.09 -1.83 15.74
CA GLY A 216 -8.79 -3.05 14.97
C GLY A 216 -7.82 -2.83 13.80
N GLY A 217 -7.01 -1.77 13.86
CA GLY A 217 -5.91 -1.55 12.93
C GLY A 217 -4.58 -2.12 13.40
N SER A 218 -3.52 -1.86 12.64
CA SER A 218 -2.16 -2.30 12.96
C SER A 218 -1.27 -1.11 13.30
N TYR A 219 -0.35 -1.31 14.25
CA TYR A 219 0.72 -0.37 14.54
C TYR A 219 2.07 -1.02 14.28
N ASN A 220 2.85 -0.44 13.37
CA ASN A 220 4.17 -0.92 13.03
C ASN A 220 5.19 0.23 13.13
N VAL A 221 6.42 -0.10 13.53
CA VAL A 221 7.53 0.85 13.60
C VAL A 221 8.51 0.54 12.46
N ILE A 222 8.95 1.59 11.78
CA ILE A 222 9.91 1.49 10.68
C ILE A 222 11.29 1.17 11.25
N LEU A 223 12.04 0.35 10.51
CA LEU A 223 13.44 0.02 10.82
C LEU A 223 14.32 0.67 9.76
N ASP A 224 14.08 0.29 8.50
CA ASP A 224 14.80 0.78 7.32
C ASP A 224 13.83 1.21 6.23
N GLU A 225 14.35 1.85 5.17
CA GLU A 225 13.57 2.24 3.99
C GLU A 225 12.89 1.04 3.30
N SER A 226 13.57 -0.10 3.24
CA SER A 226 13.02 -1.35 2.72
C SER A 226 11.84 -1.81 3.56
N HIS A 227 12.01 -1.87 4.88
CA HIS A 227 10.93 -2.24 5.80
C HIS A 227 9.74 -1.27 5.70
N PHE A 228 9.99 0.03 5.52
CA PHE A 228 8.91 0.99 5.32
C PHE A 228 8.12 0.70 4.03
N LYS A 229 8.80 0.45 2.91
CA LYS A 229 8.14 0.06 1.66
C LYS A 229 7.27 -1.20 1.84
N GLU A 230 7.74 -2.16 2.61
CA GLU A 230 7.02 -3.39 2.91
C GLU A 230 5.76 -3.14 3.76
N LEU A 231 5.85 -2.29 4.78
CA LEU A 231 4.68 -1.88 5.58
C LEU A 231 3.62 -1.20 4.73
N LEU A 232 4.03 -0.37 3.77
CA LEU A 232 3.10 0.26 2.82
C LEU A 232 2.46 -0.78 1.90
N THR A 233 3.25 -1.72 1.39
CA THR A 233 2.75 -2.84 0.54
C THR A 233 1.72 -3.68 1.29
N LEU A 234 1.90 -3.90 2.60
CA LEU A 234 0.92 -4.60 3.45
C LEU A 234 -0.43 -3.85 3.48
N HIS A 235 -0.39 -2.52 3.52
CA HIS A 235 -1.60 -1.68 3.51
C HIS A 235 -2.21 -1.50 2.11
N VAL A 236 -1.50 -1.84 1.03
CA VAL A 236 -2.08 -1.93 -0.33
C VAL A 236 -3.09 -3.07 -0.38
N LYS A 237 -2.80 -4.22 0.24
CA LYS A 237 -3.75 -5.34 0.28
C LYS A 237 -5.02 -4.94 1.07
N PRO A 238 -6.22 -5.25 0.58
CA PRO A 238 -7.46 -4.94 1.29
C PRO A 238 -7.49 -5.72 2.61
N PRO A 239 -7.77 -5.07 3.75
CA PRO A 239 -7.85 -5.76 5.02
C PRO A 239 -9.08 -6.68 5.09
N PRO A 240 -9.05 -7.72 5.95
CA PRO A 240 -10.22 -8.51 6.24
C PRO A 240 -11.33 -7.64 6.82
N ALA A 241 -12.53 -7.76 6.24
CA ALA A 241 -13.72 -7.09 6.71
C ALA A 241 -14.14 -7.66 8.07
N SER A 242 -14.53 -6.77 8.99
CA SER A 242 -15.13 -7.21 10.25
C SER A 242 -16.44 -7.96 9.97
N SER A 243 -16.77 -8.94 10.81
CA SER A 243 -18.04 -9.70 10.72
C SER A 243 -19.29 -8.80 10.77
N SER A 244 -19.15 -7.59 11.33
CA SER A 244 -20.21 -6.60 11.45
C SER A 244 -20.42 -5.72 10.21
N SER A 245 -19.61 -5.89 9.17
CA SER A 245 -19.71 -5.10 7.94
C SER A 245 -20.90 -5.54 7.10
N GLU A 246 -21.68 -4.59 6.61
CA GLU A 246 -22.85 -4.88 5.78
C GLU A 246 -22.43 -5.31 4.36
N CYS A 247 -23.04 -6.39 3.87
CA CYS A 247 -22.89 -6.83 2.49
C CYS A 247 -24.10 -6.36 1.68
N SER A 248 -24.05 -5.15 1.13
CA SER A 248 -25.11 -4.62 0.26
C SER A 248 -24.76 -4.76 -1.22
N LEU A 249 -25.74 -5.12 -2.04
CA LEU A 249 -25.60 -5.10 -3.49
C LEU A 249 -25.66 -3.66 -4.00
N ILE A 250 -24.59 -3.21 -4.67
CA ILE A 250 -24.45 -1.84 -5.16
C ILE A 250 -24.74 -1.83 -6.67
N ARG A 251 -25.46 -0.81 -7.13
CA ARG A 251 -25.62 -0.56 -8.57
C ARG A 251 -24.33 0.05 -9.10
N MET A 252 -23.69 -0.63 -10.06
CA MET A 252 -22.54 -0.10 -10.79
C MET A 252 -22.93 0.25 -12.21
N GLY A 253 -22.33 1.30 -12.76
CA GLY A 253 -22.46 1.68 -14.16
C GLY A 253 -21.23 1.25 -14.95
N PHE A 254 -21.44 0.52 -16.05
CA PHE A 254 -20.40 0.20 -17.03
C PHE A 254 -20.54 1.14 -18.23
N PRO A 255 -19.81 2.27 -18.25
CA PRO A 255 -19.89 3.20 -19.36
C PRO A 255 -19.18 2.63 -20.60
N GLN A 256 -19.73 2.95 -21.77
CA GLN A 256 -19.07 2.67 -23.04
C GLN A 256 -18.12 3.82 -23.39
N HIS A 257 -16.94 3.49 -23.91
CA HIS A 257 -16.00 4.47 -24.46
C HIS A 257 -16.43 4.82 -25.88
N VAL A 258 -16.84 6.07 -26.09
CA VAL A 258 -17.17 6.58 -27.42
C VAL A 258 -16.00 7.42 -27.90
N ILE A 259 -15.37 6.96 -28.96
CA ILE A 259 -14.33 7.68 -29.67
C ILE A 259 -15.04 8.53 -30.72
N ALA A 260 -15.04 9.85 -30.55
CA ALA A 260 -15.50 10.78 -31.57
C ALA A 260 -14.28 11.36 -32.27
N SER A 261 -14.19 11.20 -33.60
CA SER A 261 -13.11 11.76 -34.41
C SER A 261 -13.53 13.10 -35.01
N MET A 262 -12.58 14.00 -35.29
CA MET A 262 -12.89 15.29 -35.96
C MET A 262 -13.47 15.11 -37.39
N SER A 263 -13.35 13.92 -37.97
CA SER A 263 -13.89 13.55 -39.28
C SER A 263 -15.38 13.18 -39.25
N ASP A 264 -15.95 12.92 -38.08
CA ASP A 264 -17.36 12.56 -37.95
C ASP A 264 -18.23 13.83 -37.90
N GLN A 265 -19.24 13.92 -38.78
CA GLN A 265 -20.16 15.08 -38.83
C GLN A 265 -20.95 15.28 -37.51
N ASP A 266 -21.04 14.25 -36.66
CA ASP A 266 -21.72 14.28 -35.37
C ASP A 266 -20.78 14.47 -34.15
N ALA A 267 -19.49 14.71 -34.37
CA ALA A 267 -18.52 14.93 -33.29
C ALA A 267 -18.73 16.29 -32.61
N LYS A 268 -19.58 16.30 -31.58
CA LYS A 268 -19.83 17.49 -30.76
C LYS A 268 -18.81 17.59 -29.63
N PRO A 269 -17.97 18.65 -29.58
CA PRO A 269 -17.11 18.88 -28.43
C PRO A 269 -17.99 19.06 -27.19
N SER A 270 -17.64 18.35 -26.13
CA SER A 270 -18.42 18.34 -24.89
C SER A 270 -17.49 18.41 -23.70
N PHE A 271 -17.90 19.20 -22.71
CA PHE A 271 -17.20 19.27 -21.43
C PHE A 271 -17.36 17.96 -20.69
N SER A 272 -16.28 17.56 -20.02
CA SER A 272 -16.31 16.41 -19.12
C SER A 272 -16.68 16.85 -17.71
N MET A 273 -17.54 16.06 -17.06
CA MET A 273 -18.01 16.34 -15.70
C MET A 273 -16.94 16.06 -14.64
N SER A 274 -15.86 15.34 -15.00
CA SER A 274 -14.73 14.98 -14.14
C SER A 274 -13.88 16.19 -13.71
N HIS A 275 -13.85 17.25 -14.50
CA HIS A 275 -13.01 18.43 -14.24
C HIS A 275 -13.76 19.63 -13.66
N LEU A 276 -15.07 19.53 -13.38
CA LEU A 276 -15.84 20.65 -12.84
C LEU A 276 -15.37 21.11 -11.44
N ASP A 277 -14.93 20.17 -10.61
CA ASP A 277 -14.48 20.45 -9.23
C ASP A 277 -12.98 20.80 -9.16
N SER A 278 -12.23 20.62 -10.25
CA SER A 278 -10.80 20.90 -10.28
C SER A 278 -10.61 22.33 -10.75
N ALA A 279 -9.87 23.14 -10.01
CA ALA A 279 -9.46 24.49 -10.41
C ALA A 279 -8.51 24.52 -11.63
N GLY A 280 -8.43 23.42 -12.39
CA GLY A 280 -7.74 23.31 -13.66
C GLY A 280 -8.68 23.62 -14.82
N GLU A 281 -8.10 23.93 -15.98
CA GLU A 281 -8.86 24.32 -17.16
C GLU A 281 -9.87 23.23 -17.57
N PRO A 282 -11.15 23.59 -17.83
CA PRO A 282 -12.15 22.65 -18.30
C PRO A 282 -11.76 22.16 -19.70
N GLY A 283 -11.10 21.00 -19.76
CA GLY A 283 -10.66 20.41 -21.01
C GLY A 283 -11.85 20.03 -21.91
N LEU A 284 -11.97 20.71 -23.04
CA LEU A 284 -12.86 20.30 -24.13
C LEU A 284 -12.30 19.02 -24.74
N THR A 285 -13.07 17.94 -24.67
CA THR A 285 -12.73 16.68 -25.32
C THR A 285 -13.79 16.31 -26.34
N LEU A 286 -13.41 15.53 -27.35
CA LEU A 286 -14.36 14.96 -28.31
C LEU A 286 -14.92 13.63 -27.81
N GLY A 287 -14.04 12.69 -27.49
CA GLY A 287 -14.40 11.37 -26.95
C GLY A 287 -14.46 11.33 -25.42
N GLY A 288 -15.08 10.28 -24.91
CA GLY A 288 -15.12 10.01 -23.47
C GLY A 288 -16.03 8.84 -23.11
N TYR A 289 -16.13 8.61 -21.81
CA TYR A 289 -17.01 7.62 -21.22
C TYR A 289 -18.37 8.23 -20.91
N TYR A 290 -19.44 7.55 -21.31
CA TYR A 290 -20.80 8.03 -21.10
C TYR A 290 -21.49 7.22 -20.01
N CYS A 291 -22.01 7.92 -19.00
CA CYS A 291 -22.77 7.28 -17.93
C CYS A 291 -24.04 6.62 -18.50
N PRO A 292 -24.32 5.34 -18.18
CA PRO A 292 -25.48 4.62 -18.74
C PRO A 292 -26.82 5.19 -18.26
N GLN A 293 -26.85 5.86 -17.10
CA GLN A 293 -28.10 6.38 -16.51
C GLN A 293 -28.40 7.83 -16.94
N CYS A 294 -27.44 8.74 -16.78
CA CYS A 294 -27.66 10.17 -17.08
C CYS A 294 -27.00 10.65 -18.38
N ARG A 295 -26.22 9.81 -19.06
CA ARG A 295 -25.44 10.14 -20.27
C ARG A 295 -24.44 11.29 -20.09
N ALA A 296 -24.09 11.63 -18.84
CA ALA A 296 -23.01 12.56 -18.56
C ALA A 296 -21.67 11.99 -19.03
N LYS A 297 -20.81 12.87 -19.53
CA LYS A 297 -19.51 12.53 -20.09
C LYS A 297 -18.41 12.63 -19.05
N TYR A 298 -17.53 11.63 -19.02
CA TYR A 298 -16.35 11.55 -18.18
C TYR A 298 -15.11 11.26 -19.02
N THR A 299 -13.97 11.87 -18.67
CA THR A 299 -12.68 11.62 -19.33
C THR A 299 -11.95 10.43 -18.74
N GLU A 300 -12.04 10.26 -17.42
CA GLU A 300 -11.31 9.24 -16.68
C GLU A 300 -12.28 8.34 -15.89
N LEU A 301 -11.86 7.09 -15.67
CA LEU A 301 -12.54 6.09 -14.85
C LEU A 301 -11.51 5.46 -13.91
N PRO A 302 -11.92 4.94 -12.75
CA PRO A 302 -13.29 4.91 -12.21
C PRO A 302 -13.65 6.20 -11.46
N VAL A 303 -14.91 6.63 -11.59
CA VAL A 303 -15.39 7.89 -10.98
C VAL A 303 -16.85 7.74 -10.56
N GLU A 304 -17.23 8.36 -9.45
CA GLU A 304 -18.64 8.50 -9.07
C GLU A 304 -19.32 9.59 -9.90
N CYS A 305 -20.44 9.24 -10.53
CA CYS A 305 -21.15 10.17 -11.39
C CYS A 305 -21.80 11.30 -10.58
N LYS A 306 -21.26 12.52 -10.70
CA LYS A 306 -21.78 13.74 -10.05
C LYS A 306 -23.25 14.08 -10.33
N VAL A 307 -23.84 13.56 -11.41
CA VAL A 307 -25.24 13.82 -11.77
C VAL A 307 -26.19 12.81 -11.14
N CYS A 308 -25.88 11.51 -11.19
CA CYS A 308 -26.80 10.46 -10.75
C CYS A 308 -26.30 9.64 -9.54
N GLY A 309 -25.11 9.91 -9.02
CA GLY A 309 -24.49 9.19 -7.89
C GLY A 309 -24.05 7.76 -8.20
N LEU A 310 -24.10 7.33 -9.47
CA LEU A 310 -23.74 5.97 -9.86
C LEU A 310 -22.22 5.83 -9.96
N THR A 311 -21.64 4.81 -9.34
CA THR A 311 -20.21 4.49 -9.47
C THR A 311 -19.93 3.95 -10.88
N LEU A 312 -19.12 4.67 -11.66
CA LEU A 312 -18.73 4.28 -13.02
C LEU A 312 -17.41 3.51 -12.97
N VAL A 313 -17.44 2.27 -13.43
CA VAL A 313 -16.30 1.36 -13.39
C VAL A 313 -16.20 0.62 -14.73
N SER A 314 -14.98 0.30 -15.16
CA SER A 314 -14.75 -0.55 -16.33
C SER A 314 -14.58 -2.01 -15.88
N ALA A 315 -14.97 -2.98 -16.72
CA ALA A 315 -14.78 -4.40 -16.40
C ALA A 315 -13.30 -4.75 -16.07
N PRO A 316 -12.28 -4.19 -16.77
CA PRO A 316 -10.87 -4.41 -16.41
C PRO A 316 -10.49 -3.93 -15.01
N HIS A 317 -11.15 -2.89 -14.47
CA HIS A 317 -10.86 -2.41 -13.12
C HIS A 317 -11.33 -3.40 -12.06
N LEU A 318 -12.51 -3.98 -12.23
CA LEU A 318 -12.97 -5.07 -11.36
C LEU A 318 -12.09 -6.31 -11.54
N ALA A 319 -11.65 -6.56 -12.77
CA ALA A 319 -10.81 -7.70 -13.08
C ALA A 319 -9.49 -7.68 -12.32
N ARG A 320 -8.87 -6.51 -12.21
CA ARG A 320 -7.64 -6.32 -11.43
C ARG A 320 -7.83 -6.68 -9.97
N SER A 321 -8.96 -6.41 -9.33
CA SER A 321 -9.16 -6.76 -7.92
C SER A 321 -9.51 -8.24 -7.67
N PHE A 322 -9.69 -9.08 -8.69
CA PHE A 322 -10.04 -10.50 -8.50
C PHE A 322 -8.96 -11.32 -7.81
N HIS A 323 -7.68 -10.98 -7.98
CA HIS A 323 -6.58 -11.73 -7.36
C HIS A 323 -6.61 -11.66 -5.82
N HIS A 324 -7.24 -10.63 -5.25
CA HIS A 324 -7.51 -10.57 -3.81
C HIS A 324 -8.60 -11.55 -3.36
N LEU A 325 -9.59 -11.84 -4.23
CA LEU A 325 -10.71 -12.73 -3.89
C LEU A 325 -10.33 -14.21 -3.97
N PHE A 326 -9.44 -14.55 -4.91
CA PHE A 326 -8.93 -15.89 -5.13
C PHE A 326 -7.40 -15.85 -5.12
N PRO A 327 -6.77 -15.71 -3.94
CA PRO A 327 -5.33 -15.70 -3.85
C PRO A 327 -4.77 -17.09 -4.20
N LEU A 328 -3.61 -17.11 -4.85
CA LEU A 328 -2.90 -18.34 -5.19
C LEU A 328 -2.34 -18.99 -3.92
N GLU A 329 -2.55 -20.29 -3.74
CA GLU A 329 -1.95 -21.01 -2.62
C GLU A 329 -0.42 -21.02 -2.69
N ALA A 330 0.23 -20.82 -1.54
CA ALA A 330 1.67 -20.82 -1.42
C ALA A 330 2.27 -22.15 -1.88
N PHE A 331 3.34 -22.11 -2.69
CA PHE A 331 4.02 -23.31 -3.14
C PHE A 331 4.76 -24.00 -1.99
N GLN A 332 4.74 -25.33 -2.01
CA GLN A 332 5.45 -26.16 -1.04
C GLN A 332 6.95 -26.11 -1.36
N GLU A 333 7.76 -25.71 -0.38
CA GLU A 333 9.21 -25.79 -0.48
C GLU A 333 9.71 -27.16 -0.08
N THR A 334 10.52 -27.73 -0.96
CA THR A 334 11.28 -28.95 -0.74
C THR A 334 12.75 -28.66 -1.00
N PRO A 335 13.67 -29.07 -0.12
CA PRO A 335 15.10 -28.93 -0.39
C PRO A 335 15.48 -29.76 -1.62
N LEU A 336 16.45 -29.29 -2.40
CA LEU A 336 16.84 -29.93 -3.66
C LEU A 336 17.39 -31.36 -3.46
N GLU A 337 17.90 -31.66 -2.26
CA GLU A 337 18.41 -32.99 -1.88
C GLU A 337 17.31 -34.06 -1.78
N GLU A 338 16.07 -33.66 -1.48
CA GLU A 338 14.92 -34.55 -1.30
C GLU A 338 14.07 -34.68 -2.58
N TYR A 339 14.42 -33.97 -3.65
CA TYR A 339 13.64 -33.92 -4.87
C TYR A 339 14.17 -34.89 -5.94
N ASP A 340 13.46 -35.99 -6.15
CA ASP A 340 13.79 -37.06 -7.11
C ASP A 340 13.29 -36.80 -8.56
N GLY A 341 12.77 -35.61 -8.85
CA GLY A 341 12.16 -35.28 -10.15
C GLY A 341 13.08 -34.61 -11.16
N GLU A 342 12.50 -34.20 -12.30
CA GLU A 342 13.21 -33.43 -13.33
C GLU A 342 13.65 -32.07 -12.78
N LYS A 343 14.94 -31.74 -12.93
CA LYS A 343 15.57 -30.54 -12.37
C LYS A 343 15.39 -29.30 -13.25
N PHE A 344 14.27 -29.18 -13.94
CA PHE A 344 13.97 -28.02 -14.78
C PHE A 344 12.76 -27.29 -14.23
N CYS A 345 12.83 -25.95 -14.20
CA CYS A 345 11.70 -25.12 -13.87
C CYS A 345 10.69 -25.12 -15.03
N GLU A 346 9.42 -25.37 -14.76
CA GLU A 346 8.38 -25.38 -15.79
C GLU A 346 8.18 -24.01 -16.47
N ALA A 347 8.40 -22.92 -15.72
CA ALA A 347 8.13 -21.57 -16.21
C ALA A 347 9.28 -20.98 -17.04
N CYS A 348 10.52 -21.04 -16.54
CA CYS A 348 11.69 -20.49 -17.24
C CYS A 348 12.51 -21.53 -18.03
N GLN A 349 12.23 -22.83 -17.84
CA GLN A 349 12.98 -23.94 -18.44
C GLN A 349 14.48 -23.98 -18.10
N GLU A 350 14.88 -23.26 -17.04
CA GLU A 350 16.25 -23.30 -16.54
C GLU A 350 16.44 -24.44 -15.53
N GLU A 351 17.69 -24.89 -15.42
CA GLU A 351 18.10 -25.92 -14.46
C GLU A 351 18.04 -25.38 -13.03
N LEU A 352 17.39 -26.11 -12.13
CA LEU A 352 17.25 -25.78 -10.72
C LEU A 352 18.60 -25.95 -10.01
N LYS A 353 19.30 -24.83 -9.78
CA LYS A 353 20.58 -24.77 -9.05
C LYS A 353 20.42 -24.32 -7.60
N ASP A 354 19.24 -23.84 -7.25
CA ASP A 354 18.94 -23.28 -5.93
C ASP A 354 18.81 -24.37 -4.87
N LYS A 355 19.05 -24.01 -3.60
CA LYS A 355 18.95 -24.93 -2.45
C LYS A 355 17.53 -25.46 -2.24
N SER A 356 16.52 -24.70 -2.67
CA SER A 356 15.11 -25.04 -2.51
C SER A 356 14.35 -25.00 -3.83
N VAL A 357 13.36 -25.90 -3.90
CA VAL A 357 12.51 -26.15 -5.05
C VAL A 357 11.06 -25.91 -4.64
N PHE A 358 10.27 -25.28 -5.51
CA PHE A 358 8.91 -24.86 -5.20
C PHE A 358 7.91 -25.69 -6.01
N THR A 359 7.03 -26.40 -5.32
CA THR A 359 6.03 -27.26 -5.96
C THR A 359 4.63 -26.73 -5.74
N CYS A 360 3.86 -26.57 -6.82
CA CYS A 360 2.45 -26.18 -6.72
C CYS A 360 1.58 -27.35 -6.24
N LEU A 361 0.71 -27.13 -5.25
CA LEU A 361 -0.13 -28.20 -4.68
C LEU A 361 -1.20 -28.74 -5.65
N ALA A 362 -1.70 -27.89 -6.55
CA ALA A 362 -2.78 -28.25 -7.48
C ALA A 362 -2.24 -29.02 -8.71
N CYS A 363 -1.29 -28.43 -9.46
CA CYS A 363 -0.78 -29.04 -10.69
C CYS A 363 0.48 -29.90 -10.47
N LYS A 364 1.07 -29.89 -9.26
CA LYS A 364 2.30 -30.63 -8.90
C LYS A 364 3.52 -30.32 -9.77
N LYS A 365 3.49 -29.21 -10.51
CA LYS A 365 4.63 -28.71 -11.30
C LYS A 365 5.61 -27.95 -10.42
N VAL A 366 6.84 -27.85 -10.90
CA VAL A 366 7.98 -27.32 -10.16
C VAL A 366 8.48 -25.99 -10.72
N PHE A 367 8.84 -25.09 -9.81
CA PHE A 367 9.29 -23.73 -10.07
C PHE A 367 10.58 -23.41 -9.29
N CYS A 368 11.41 -22.53 -9.85
CA CYS A 368 12.55 -21.93 -9.16
C CYS A 368 12.11 -20.78 -8.25
N VAL A 369 13.04 -20.27 -7.42
CA VAL A 369 12.80 -19.17 -6.48
C VAL A 369 12.27 -17.92 -7.19
N GLU A 370 12.88 -17.52 -8.31
CA GLU A 370 12.50 -16.32 -9.04
C GLU A 370 11.11 -16.44 -9.67
N CYS A 371 10.79 -17.61 -10.21
CA CYS A 371 9.47 -17.89 -10.76
C CYS A 371 8.39 -17.92 -9.68
N ASP A 372 8.69 -18.48 -8.50
CA ASP A 372 7.79 -18.45 -7.34
C ASP A 372 7.46 -17.00 -6.95
N LEU A 373 8.48 -16.15 -6.80
CA LEU A 373 8.29 -14.72 -6.50
C LEU A 373 7.48 -14.01 -7.58
N PHE A 374 7.81 -14.21 -8.85
CA PHE A 374 7.10 -13.58 -9.96
C PHE A 374 5.63 -14.01 -10.04
N ILE A 375 5.36 -15.30 -9.82
CA ILE A 375 4.01 -15.85 -9.82
C ILE A 375 3.19 -15.26 -8.66
N HIS A 376 3.75 -15.16 -7.46
CA HIS A 376 3.01 -14.67 -6.30
C HIS A 376 2.87 -13.13 -6.27
N ASP A 377 3.86 -12.39 -6.75
CA ASP A 377 3.87 -10.91 -6.69
C ASP A 377 3.21 -10.25 -7.91
N THR A 378 3.33 -10.83 -9.10
CA THR A 378 2.87 -10.17 -10.35
C THR A 378 1.77 -10.94 -11.06
N LEU A 379 1.93 -12.26 -11.24
CA LEU A 379 1.01 -13.04 -12.07
C LEU A 379 -0.26 -13.43 -11.30
N HIS A 380 -0.13 -13.66 -10.01
CA HIS A 380 -1.16 -14.13 -9.07
C HIS A 380 -1.93 -15.39 -9.52
N CYS A 381 -1.42 -16.13 -10.51
CA CYS A 381 -1.98 -17.38 -11.01
C CYS A 381 -0.83 -18.34 -11.36
N CYS A 382 -0.99 -19.63 -11.10
CA CYS A 382 0.00 -20.62 -11.51
C CYS A 382 -0.15 -20.92 -13.02
N PRO A 383 0.90 -20.73 -13.85
CA PRO A 383 0.86 -21.04 -15.28
C PRO A 383 0.54 -22.52 -15.56
N GLY A 384 1.03 -23.41 -14.70
CA GLY A 384 0.77 -24.85 -14.80
C GLY A 384 -0.71 -25.20 -14.65
N CYS A 385 -1.41 -24.56 -13.69
CA CYS A 385 -2.84 -24.78 -13.47
C CYS A 385 -3.68 -24.29 -14.65
N MET A 386 -3.32 -23.14 -15.23
CA MET A 386 -4.03 -22.59 -16.39
C MET A 386 -3.93 -23.48 -17.64
N GLN A 387 -2.85 -24.25 -17.79
CA GLN A 387 -2.71 -25.20 -18.88
C GLN A 387 -3.60 -26.44 -18.66
N THR A 388 -3.65 -26.96 -17.44
CA THR A 388 -4.47 -28.13 -17.10
C THR A 388 -5.98 -27.84 -17.12
N ASP A 389 -6.41 -26.66 -16.66
CA ASP A 389 -7.83 -26.26 -16.62
C ASP A 389 -8.44 -26.08 -18.02
N ARG A 390 -7.62 -25.86 -19.06
CA ARG A 390 -8.10 -25.76 -20.45
C ARG A 390 -8.31 -27.11 -21.12
N THR A 391 -7.81 -28.18 -20.52
CA THR A 391 -7.88 -29.55 -21.08
C THR A 391 -9.00 -30.40 -20.49
N SER A 392 -9.82 -29.84 -19.58
CA SER A 392 -10.99 -30.47 -18.99
C SER A 392 -12.30 -29.98 -19.57
#